data_AF-A0A8R2M5J9-F1
#
_entry.id   AF-A0A8R2M5J9-F1
#
_cell.length_a   1.000
_cell.length_b   1.000
_cell.length_c   1.000
_cell.angle_alpha   90.00
_cell.angle_beta   90.00
_cell.angle_gamma   90.00
#
_symmetry.space_group_name_H-M   'P 1'
#
loop_
_entity.id
_entity.type
_entity.pdbx_description
1 polymer ?
#
loop_
_entity_poly.entity_id
_entity_poly.type
_entity_poly.pdbx_seq_one_letter_code
_entity_poly.pdbx_strand_id
1 'polypeptide(L)'
;MTTVYFFLAVMFAHGNFADYRDGKELPVTSYKLKYNDCFNWTKDKPEISNKTYHFYQIFNETMQCIEDNINPKENSTKVCENCMQSYIQLNNYYESLSFDRIGLDIICMDVIDSMNATRSIWSKSLNCCKLRKSPEIIFLCCSGIIACLPVLYYIMVKYCGPIKDLPNILKQSRFKQRILRTVNGIN
;
A
#
# COMPACT_ATOMS: atom_id res chain seq x y z
N MET A 1 18.42 -19.92 -3.73
CA MET A 1 18.60 -18.98 -2.60
C MET A 1 18.44 -17.52 -3.06
N THR A 2 18.87 -17.16 -4.27
CA THR A 2 18.68 -15.82 -4.88
C THR A 2 17.25 -15.44 -5.23
N THR A 3 16.38 -16.39 -5.61
CA THR A 3 14.97 -16.12 -5.94
C THR A 3 14.12 -15.71 -4.74
N VAL A 4 14.42 -16.24 -3.54
CA VAL A 4 13.69 -15.89 -2.30
C VAL A 4 14.01 -14.47 -1.86
N TYR A 5 15.26 -14.01 -2.01
CA TYR A 5 15.64 -12.61 -1.79
C TYR A 5 14.99 -11.66 -2.78
N PHE A 6 14.82 -12.08 -4.05
CA PHE A 6 14.17 -11.25 -5.06
C PHE A 6 12.68 -11.04 -4.76
N PHE A 7 11.97 -12.10 -4.32
CA PHE A 7 10.56 -11.97 -3.92
C PHE A 7 10.37 -11.20 -2.61
N LEU A 8 11.27 -11.35 -1.62
CA LEU A 8 11.29 -10.52 -0.42
C LEU A 8 11.57 -9.06 -0.78
N ALA A 9 12.54 -8.77 -1.65
CA ALA A 9 12.85 -7.41 -2.08
C ALA A 9 11.68 -6.75 -2.84
N VAL A 10 10.96 -7.50 -3.68
CA VAL A 10 9.77 -6.99 -4.40
C VAL A 10 8.58 -6.76 -3.45
N MET A 11 8.41 -7.60 -2.41
CA MET A 11 7.39 -7.41 -1.38
C MET A 11 7.70 -6.24 -0.44
N PHE A 12 8.98 -5.98 -0.13
CA PHE A 12 9.41 -4.82 0.67
C PHE A 12 9.50 -3.52 -0.14
N ALA A 13 9.61 -3.57 -1.47
CA ALA A 13 9.68 -2.40 -2.34
C ALA A 13 8.33 -1.65 -2.50
N HIS A 14 7.20 -2.29 -2.22
CA HIS A 14 5.88 -1.64 -2.28
C HIS A 14 5.43 -0.99 -0.96
N GLY A 15 6.30 -0.95 0.06
CA GLY A 15 5.99 -0.45 1.40
C GLY A 15 6.53 0.95 1.75
N ASN A 16 7.11 1.68 0.80
CA ASN A 16 7.65 3.02 1.04
C ASN A 16 6.88 4.09 0.25
N PHE A 17 5.71 4.49 0.75
CA PHE A 17 5.26 5.86 0.53
C PHE A 17 5.79 6.70 1.70
N ALA A 18 7.09 6.94 1.67
CA ALA A 18 7.71 7.96 2.49
C ALA A 18 7.16 9.31 2.02
N ASP A 19 6.44 9.98 2.91
CA ASP A 19 6.18 11.42 2.82
C ASP A 19 7.54 12.13 2.93
N TYR A 20 8.23 12.25 1.80
CA TYR A 20 9.46 13.04 1.67
C TYR A 20 9.02 14.50 1.56
N ARG A 21 8.71 15.10 2.71
CA ARG A 21 8.57 16.55 2.83
C ARG A 21 9.97 17.15 2.70
N ASP A 22 10.27 17.56 1.48
CA ASP A 22 11.54 18.19 1.06
C ASP A 22 11.88 19.34 2.03
N GLY A 23 12.91 19.12 2.84
CA GLY A 23 13.40 20.02 3.89
C GLY A 23 14.11 21.25 3.34
N LYS A 24 13.44 21.99 2.46
CA LYS A 24 13.89 23.32 2.01
C LYS A 24 13.09 24.35 2.79
N GLU A 25 13.81 25.26 3.46
CA GLU A 25 13.21 26.50 3.96
C GLU A 25 12.50 27.19 2.79
N LEU A 26 11.17 27.12 2.81
CA LEU A 26 10.34 27.80 1.83
C LEU A 26 10.45 29.31 2.10
N PRO A 27 10.84 30.12 1.11
CA PRO A 27 10.92 31.56 1.28
C PRO A 27 9.53 32.08 1.70
N VAL A 28 9.55 32.98 2.67
CA VAL A 28 8.41 33.52 3.46
C VAL A 28 7.31 34.21 2.62
N THR A 29 7.44 34.19 1.29
CA THR A 29 6.48 34.70 0.30
C THR A 29 5.47 33.66 -0.20
N SER A 30 5.59 32.38 0.17
CA SER A 30 4.63 31.32 -0.22
C SER A 30 3.34 31.28 0.63
N TYR A 31 3.26 32.08 1.70
CA TYR A 31 2.02 32.35 2.45
C TYR A 31 1.15 33.42 1.79
N LYS A 32 1.47 33.84 0.57
CA LYS A 32 0.54 34.60 -0.27
C LYS A 32 -0.61 33.66 -0.58
N LEU A 33 -1.64 33.72 0.27
CA LEU A 33 -2.91 33.02 0.16
C LEU A 33 -3.18 32.66 -1.30
N LYS A 34 -3.21 31.36 -1.62
CA LYS A 34 -3.71 30.86 -2.93
C LYS A 34 -5.23 31.05 -3.02
N TYR A 35 -5.70 32.22 -2.59
CA TYR A 35 -7.08 32.70 -2.59
C TYR A 35 -7.61 32.86 -4.02
N ASN A 36 -6.71 33.11 -4.98
CA ASN A 36 -7.08 33.41 -6.37
C ASN A 36 -7.54 32.20 -7.20
N ASP A 37 -7.43 30.96 -6.70
CA ASP A 37 -7.91 29.78 -7.45
C ASP A 37 -9.34 29.37 -7.05
N CYS A 38 -9.83 29.83 -5.90
CA CYS A 38 -11.21 29.63 -5.48
C CYS A 38 -12.19 30.53 -6.26
N PHE A 39 -11.73 31.67 -6.76
CA PHE A 39 -12.60 32.71 -7.31
C PHE A 39 -12.20 33.13 -8.73
N ASN A 40 -13.18 33.26 -9.60
CA ASN A 40 -13.06 33.95 -10.86
C ASN A 40 -13.19 35.46 -10.63
N TRP A 41 -12.16 36.20 -11.02
CA TRP A 41 -12.10 37.65 -10.87
C TRP A 41 -12.63 38.33 -12.13
N THR A 42 -13.95 38.35 -12.30
CA THR A 42 -14.62 39.05 -13.41
C THR A 42 -15.12 40.41 -12.95
N LYS A 43 -14.42 41.48 -13.38
CA LYS A 43 -14.81 42.91 -13.36
C LYS A 43 -15.62 43.36 -12.12
N ASP A 44 -14.98 43.34 -10.95
CA ASP A 44 -15.38 43.98 -9.67
C ASP A 44 -16.01 43.10 -8.59
N LYS A 45 -16.33 41.81 -8.85
CA LYS A 45 -16.78 40.87 -7.81
C LYS A 45 -16.09 39.50 -7.91
N PRO A 46 -15.64 38.90 -6.79
CA PRO A 46 -15.14 37.53 -6.78
C PRO A 46 -16.31 36.55 -6.85
N GLU A 47 -16.38 35.75 -7.91
CA GLU A 47 -17.37 34.66 -8.05
C GLU A 47 -16.69 33.32 -7.80
N ILE A 48 -17.34 32.40 -7.09
CA ILE A 48 -16.78 31.07 -6.82
C ILE A 48 -16.54 30.34 -8.14
N SER A 49 -15.35 29.76 -8.30
CA SER A 49 -15.01 29.00 -9.49
C SER A 49 -15.95 27.79 -9.62
N ASN A 50 -16.30 27.41 -10.85
CA ASN A 50 -17.15 26.24 -11.08
C ASN A 50 -16.54 24.95 -10.45
N LYS A 51 -15.21 24.87 -10.37
CA LYS A 51 -14.49 23.77 -9.74
C LYS A 51 -14.74 23.73 -8.22
N THR A 52 -14.61 24.88 -7.57
CA THR A 52 -14.84 25.03 -6.13
C THR A 52 -16.31 24.81 -5.77
N TYR A 53 -17.24 25.31 -6.58
CA TYR A 53 -18.67 25.07 -6.40
C TYR A 53 -18.99 23.57 -6.45
N HIS A 54 -18.51 22.86 -7.46
CA HIS A 54 -18.73 21.43 -7.60
C HIS A 54 -18.09 20.61 -6.45
N PHE A 55 -16.92 21.03 -5.95
CA PHE A 55 -16.33 20.44 -4.74
C PHE A 55 -17.28 20.54 -3.55
N TYR A 56 -17.83 21.73 -3.29
CA TYR A 56 -18.74 21.95 -2.17
C TYR A 56 -20.07 21.20 -2.32
N GLN A 57 -20.55 20.98 -3.54
CA GLN A 57 -21.73 20.13 -3.77
C GLN A 57 -21.48 18.69 -3.29
N ILE A 58 -20.42 18.04 -3.77
CA ILE A 58 -20.09 16.65 -3.38
C ILE A 58 -19.73 16.57 -1.88
N PHE A 59 -19.05 17.59 -1.36
CA PHE A 59 -18.72 17.70 0.06
C PHE A 59 -20.00 17.73 0.92
N ASN A 60 -20.97 18.58 0.57
CA ASN A 60 -22.24 18.66 1.28
C ASN A 60 -23.02 17.35 1.21
N GLU A 61 -23.07 16.70 0.05
CA GLU A 61 -23.69 15.37 -0.11
C GLU A 61 -23.02 14.32 0.79
N THR A 62 -21.69 14.37 0.90
CA THR A 62 -20.91 13.44 1.74
C THR A 62 -21.16 13.70 3.22
N MET A 63 -21.14 14.97 3.64
CA MET A 63 -21.43 15.34 5.03
C MET A 63 -22.86 14.99 5.42
N GLN A 64 -23.83 15.25 4.54
CA GLN A 64 -25.22 14.88 4.76
C GLN A 64 -25.38 13.37 4.88
N CYS A 65 -24.72 12.56 4.03
CA CYS A 65 -24.73 11.12 4.19
C CYS A 65 -24.18 10.69 5.56
N ILE A 66 -23.08 11.29 6.00
CA ILE A 66 -22.49 11.01 7.31
C ILE A 66 -23.48 11.37 8.42
N GLU A 67 -24.08 12.56 8.39
CA GLU A 67 -25.06 13.03 9.39
C GLU A 67 -26.32 12.15 9.43
N ASP A 68 -26.87 11.75 8.29
CA ASP A 68 -28.06 10.91 8.22
C ASP A 68 -27.82 9.50 8.80
N ASN A 69 -26.57 9.03 8.75
CA ASN A 69 -26.19 7.70 9.24
C ASN A 69 -25.50 7.75 10.62
N ILE A 70 -25.18 8.92 11.17
CA ILE A 70 -24.48 9.06 12.45
C ILE A 70 -25.43 8.87 13.63
N ASN A 71 -25.81 7.62 13.89
CA ASN A 71 -26.56 7.29 15.08
C ASN A 71 -25.62 7.11 16.28
N PRO A 72 -25.80 7.82 17.40
CA PRO A 72 -24.95 7.70 18.60
C PRO A 72 -25.02 6.32 19.27
N LYS A 73 -25.96 5.47 18.84
CA LYS A 73 -26.19 4.11 19.34
C LYS A 73 -25.77 3.01 18.35
N GLU A 74 -25.41 3.35 17.11
CA GLU A 74 -25.17 2.39 16.04
C GLU A 74 -23.67 2.24 15.74
N ASN A 75 -23.29 1.08 15.20
CA ASN A 75 -21.91 0.79 14.88
C ASN A 75 -21.42 1.73 13.76
N SER A 76 -20.34 2.47 14.03
CA SER A 76 -19.68 3.37 13.07
C SER A 76 -19.31 2.71 11.73
N THR A 77 -19.19 1.38 11.70
CA THR A 77 -18.98 0.59 10.48
C THR A 77 -20.10 0.75 9.44
N LYS A 78 -21.35 0.97 9.84
CA LYS A 78 -22.46 1.08 8.89
C LYS A 78 -22.41 2.40 8.11
N VAL A 79 -22.03 3.48 8.77
CA VAL A 79 -21.76 4.79 8.14
C VAL A 79 -20.69 4.66 7.08
N CYS A 80 -19.60 3.95 7.40
CA CYS A 80 -18.50 3.75 6.48
C CYS A 80 -18.92 2.97 5.22
N GLU A 81 -19.75 1.94 5.36
CA GLU A 81 -20.26 1.17 4.21
C GLU A 81 -21.20 2.00 3.34
N ASN A 82 -22.16 2.68 3.97
CA ASN A 82 -23.21 3.42 3.25
C ASN A 82 -22.66 4.66 2.55
N CYS A 83 -21.75 5.40 3.20
CA CYS A 83 -21.19 6.64 2.66
C CYS A 83 -19.83 6.46 1.97
N MET A 84 -19.35 5.22 1.81
CA MET A 84 -18.06 4.92 1.15
C MET A 84 -17.99 5.53 -0.25
N GLN A 85 -19.07 5.39 -1.02
CA GLN A 85 -19.10 5.84 -2.42
C GLN A 85 -19.02 7.36 -2.52
N SER A 86 -19.80 8.08 -1.72
CA SER A 86 -19.75 9.54 -1.66
C SER A 86 -18.37 10.05 -1.25
N TYR A 87 -17.77 9.42 -0.23
CA TYR A 87 -16.41 9.76 0.21
C TYR A 87 -15.35 9.49 -0.87
N ILE A 88 -15.44 8.36 -1.60
CA ILE A 88 -14.53 8.06 -2.72
C ILE A 88 -14.69 9.10 -3.83
N GLN A 89 -15.92 9.47 -4.18
CA GLN A 89 -16.20 10.47 -5.20
C GLN A 89 -15.60 11.84 -4.83
N LEU A 90 -15.76 12.26 -3.56
CA LEU A 90 -15.14 13.47 -3.03
C LEU A 90 -13.61 13.42 -3.13
N ASN A 91 -12.99 12.30 -2.72
CA ASN A 91 -11.54 12.15 -2.75
C ASN A 91 -10.99 12.15 -4.17
N ASN A 92 -11.65 11.45 -5.11
CA ASN A 92 -11.23 11.42 -6.51
C ASN A 92 -11.35 12.80 -7.16
N TYR A 93 -12.41 13.56 -6.83
CA TYR A 93 -12.55 14.92 -7.33
C TYR A 93 -11.45 15.83 -6.76
N TYR A 94 -11.17 15.75 -5.46
CA TYR A 94 -10.07 16.47 -4.84
C TYR A 94 -8.71 16.16 -5.50
N GLU A 95 -8.43 14.88 -5.79
CA GLU A 95 -7.23 14.47 -6.51
C GLU A 95 -7.20 15.06 -7.94
N SER A 96 -8.32 15.06 -8.65
CA SER A 96 -8.39 15.68 -9.98
C SER A 96 -8.07 17.18 -9.95
N LEU A 97 -8.41 17.88 -8.86
CA LEU A 97 -8.07 19.29 -8.66
C LEU A 97 -6.58 19.50 -8.36
N SER A 98 -5.91 18.54 -7.70
CA SER A 98 -4.50 18.66 -7.33
C SER A 98 -3.55 18.39 -8.50
N PHE A 99 -3.95 17.53 -9.44
CA PHE A 99 -3.14 17.17 -10.62
C PHE A 99 -3.19 18.19 -11.76
N ASP A 100 -4.16 19.10 -11.76
CA ASP A 100 -4.52 19.91 -12.93
C ASP A 100 -3.52 21.04 -13.25
N ARG A 101 -2.51 21.32 -12.41
CA ARG A 101 -1.56 22.42 -12.64
C ARG A 101 -0.11 22.08 -12.29
N ILE A 102 0.64 21.56 -13.27
CA ILE A 102 2.12 21.66 -13.34
C ILE A 102 2.88 21.11 -12.09
N GLY A 103 2.25 20.23 -11.30
CA GLY A 103 2.86 19.68 -10.08
C GLY A 103 3.05 20.70 -8.94
N LEU A 104 2.45 21.90 -9.05
CA LEU A 104 2.25 22.77 -7.90
C LEU A 104 0.82 22.59 -7.42
N ASP A 105 0.65 22.31 -6.13
CA ASP A 105 -0.65 22.21 -5.45
C ASP A 105 -1.34 23.57 -5.42
N ILE A 106 -1.90 24.03 -6.56
CA ILE A 106 -2.65 25.28 -6.69
C ILE A 106 -4.11 25.01 -6.35
N ILE A 107 -4.36 24.29 -5.25
CA ILE A 107 -5.70 24.18 -4.68
C ILE A 107 -5.89 25.31 -3.66
N CYS A 108 -7.12 25.78 -3.56
CA CYS A 108 -7.51 26.76 -2.57
C CYS A 108 -7.41 26.19 -1.14
N MET A 109 -6.96 27.02 -0.20
CA MET A 109 -6.75 26.60 1.20
C MET A 109 -8.05 26.09 1.85
N ASP A 110 -9.18 26.74 1.57
CA ASP A 110 -10.49 26.33 2.13
C ASP A 110 -10.89 24.90 1.69
N VAL A 111 -10.55 24.52 0.46
CA VAL A 111 -10.80 23.18 -0.09
C VAL A 111 -9.88 22.17 0.60
N ILE A 112 -8.60 22.51 0.76
CA ILE A 112 -7.61 21.67 1.46
C ILE A 112 -8.03 21.44 2.92
N ASP A 113 -8.42 22.50 3.63
CA ASP A 113 -8.84 22.42 5.03
C ASP A 113 -10.13 21.62 5.18
N SER A 114 -11.11 21.84 4.30
CA SER A 114 -12.37 21.06 4.29
C SER A 114 -12.10 19.57 4.06
N MET A 115 -11.20 19.24 3.12
CA MET A 115 -10.83 17.85 2.84
C MET A 115 -10.04 17.22 4.01
N ASN A 116 -9.14 17.98 4.63
CA ASN A 116 -8.37 17.52 5.80
C ASN A 116 -9.28 17.25 7.00
N ALA A 117 -10.25 18.13 7.26
CA ALA A 117 -11.27 17.93 8.28
C ALA A 117 -12.10 16.66 7.99
N THR A 118 -12.56 16.50 6.74
CA THR A 118 -13.32 15.31 6.30
C THR A 118 -12.54 14.03 6.51
N ARG A 119 -11.27 13.99 6.09
CA ARG A 119 -10.36 12.84 6.30
C ARG A 119 -10.17 12.53 7.78
N SER A 120 -10.05 13.56 8.62
CA SER A 120 -9.95 13.39 10.08
C SER A 120 -11.23 12.78 10.67
N ILE A 121 -12.41 13.27 10.27
CA ILE A 121 -13.70 12.70 10.70
C ILE A 121 -13.82 11.24 10.25
N TRP A 122 -13.54 10.97 8.98
CA TRP A 122 -13.60 9.63 8.39
C TRP A 122 -12.66 8.64 9.07
N SER A 123 -11.40 9.03 9.30
CA SER A 123 -10.39 8.14 9.87
C SER A 123 -10.43 8.05 11.39
N LYS A 124 -10.58 9.17 12.11
CA LYS A 124 -10.44 9.22 13.58
C LYS A 124 -11.78 9.09 14.29
N SER A 125 -12.79 9.83 13.84
CA SER A 125 -14.11 9.83 14.49
C SER A 125 -14.87 8.55 14.15
N LEU A 126 -14.95 8.22 12.86
CA LEU A 126 -15.70 7.05 12.38
C LEU A 126 -14.86 5.77 12.30
N ASN A 127 -13.53 5.86 12.40
CA ASN A 127 -12.61 4.71 12.26
C ASN A 127 -12.80 3.89 10.97
N CYS A 128 -13.28 4.52 9.89
CA CYS A 128 -13.62 3.83 8.64
C CYS A 128 -12.40 3.21 7.94
N CYS A 129 -11.19 3.72 8.17
CA CYS A 129 -9.96 3.12 7.65
C CYS A 129 -9.70 1.71 8.20
N LYS A 130 -10.34 1.31 9.31
CA LYS A 130 -10.21 -0.04 9.88
C LYS A 130 -10.87 -1.11 9.01
N LEU A 131 -11.88 -0.77 8.21
CA LEU A 131 -12.50 -1.71 7.26
C LEU A 131 -11.48 -2.22 6.24
N ARG A 132 -10.49 -1.40 5.88
CA ARG A 132 -9.36 -1.75 5.00
C ARG A 132 -8.34 -2.70 5.66
N LYS A 133 -8.44 -3.01 6.95
CA LYS A 133 -7.53 -3.98 7.59
C LYS A 133 -7.87 -5.44 7.28
N SER A 134 -9.09 -5.77 6.86
CA SER A 134 -9.43 -7.16 6.50
C SER A 134 -8.59 -7.73 5.33
N PRO A 135 -8.30 -6.99 4.23
CA PRO A 135 -7.42 -7.50 3.18
C PRO A 135 -5.95 -7.63 3.61
N GLU A 136 -5.48 -6.85 4.60
CA GLU A 136 -4.09 -6.94 5.10
C GLU A 136 -3.82 -8.28 5.80
N ILE A 137 -4.79 -8.82 6.53
CA ILE A 137 -4.67 -10.13 7.20
C ILE A 137 -4.56 -11.26 6.17
N ILE A 138 -5.39 -11.22 5.13
CA ILE A 138 -5.38 -12.22 4.06
C ILE A 138 -4.03 -12.23 3.35
N PHE A 139 -3.51 -11.04 3.03
CA PHE A 139 -2.18 -10.88 2.45
C PHE A 139 -1.07 -11.47 3.35
N LEU A 140 -1.12 -11.19 4.66
CA LEU A 140 -0.16 -11.74 5.62
C LEU A 140 -0.22 -13.27 5.67
N CYS A 141 -1.42 -13.86 5.71
CA CYS A 141 -1.60 -15.30 5.68
C CYS A 141 -1.04 -15.94 4.40
N CYS A 142 -1.33 -15.38 3.23
CA CYS A 142 -0.79 -15.88 1.96
C CYS A 142 0.74 -15.80 1.92
N SER A 143 1.31 -14.68 2.36
CA SER A 143 2.76 -14.49 2.41
C SER A 143 3.44 -15.50 3.35
N GLY A 144 2.82 -15.80 4.51
CA GLY A 144 3.31 -16.79 5.46
C GLY A 144 3.31 -18.21 4.90
N ILE A 145 2.27 -18.60 4.17
CA ILE A 145 2.20 -19.91 3.52
C ILE A 145 3.31 -20.07 2.47
N ILE A 146 3.51 -19.05 1.63
CA ILE A 146 4.56 -19.02 0.60
C ILE A 146 5.96 -19.10 1.23
N ALA A 147 6.17 -18.42 2.35
CA ALA A 147 7.44 -18.48 3.08
C ALA A 147 7.68 -19.84 3.75
N CYS A 148 6.63 -20.52 4.22
CA CYS A 148 6.73 -21.84 4.87
C CYS A 148 6.91 -23.00 3.87
N LEU A 149 6.39 -22.88 2.65
CA LEU A 149 6.52 -23.87 1.58
C LEU A 149 7.94 -24.42 1.37
N PRO A 150 9.02 -23.61 1.23
CA PRO A 150 10.37 -24.13 1.08
C PRO A 150 10.90 -24.86 2.32
N VAL A 151 10.51 -24.42 3.52
CA VAL A 151 10.91 -25.07 4.79
C VAL A 151 10.26 -26.45 4.89
N LEU A 152 8.96 -26.52 4.61
CA LEU A 152 8.21 -27.77 4.58
C LEU A 152 8.75 -28.72 3.51
N TYR A 153 9.06 -28.22 2.31
CA TYR A 153 9.69 -29.01 1.25
C TYR A 153 11.01 -29.62 1.71
N TYR A 154 11.88 -28.84 2.36
CA TYR A 154 13.17 -29.34 2.85
C TYR A 154 13.02 -30.38 3.96
N ILE A 155 12.09 -30.15 4.90
CA ILE A 155 11.75 -31.11 5.95
C ILE A 155 11.21 -32.40 5.33
N MET A 156 10.30 -32.32 4.36
CA MET A 156 9.75 -33.49 3.66
C MET A 156 10.84 -34.27 2.92
N VAL A 157 11.78 -33.62 2.25
CA VAL A 157 12.92 -34.32 1.62
C VAL A 157 13.82 -35.00 2.66
N LYS A 158 13.99 -34.40 3.84
CA LYS A 158 14.82 -34.96 4.91
C LYS A 158 14.19 -36.18 5.60
N TYR A 159 12.88 -36.15 5.84
CA TYR A 159 12.18 -37.20 6.59
C TYR A 159 11.45 -38.23 5.70
N CYS A 160 10.96 -37.83 4.53
CA CYS A 160 10.27 -38.68 3.55
C CYS A 160 11.10 -38.92 2.28
N GLY A 161 12.34 -38.42 2.20
CA GLY A 161 13.25 -38.76 1.12
C GLY A 161 13.49 -40.26 1.11
N PRO A 162 13.42 -40.94 -0.06
CA PRO A 162 13.85 -42.32 -0.12
C PRO A 162 15.28 -42.39 0.41
N ILE A 163 15.53 -43.30 1.35
CA ILE A 163 16.88 -43.80 1.60
C ILE A 163 17.39 -44.15 0.21
N LYS A 164 18.23 -43.30 -0.36
CA LYS A 164 18.93 -43.65 -1.59
C LYS A 164 19.81 -44.78 -1.13
N ASP A 165 19.36 -46.02 -1.33
CA ASP A 165 20.23 -47.17 -1.35
C ASP A 165 21.32 -46.78 -2.31
N LEU A 166 22.45 -46.35 -1.74
CA LEU A 166 23.64 -46.01 -2.48
C LEU A 166 23.92 -47.27 -3.31
N PRO A 167 23.75 -47.25 -4.65
CA PRO A 167 24.09 -48.43 -5.41
C PRO A 167 25.55 -48.70 -5.06
N ASN A 168 25.81 -49.91 -4.59
CA ASN A 168 27.05 -50.37 -3.97
C ASN A 168 28.28 -50.30 -4.91
N ILE A 169 28.14 -49.57 -6.02
CA ILE A 169 29.03 -49.40 -7.16
C ILE A 169 30.03 -48.26 -6.91
N LEU A 170 29.74 -47.27 -6.04
CA LEU A 170 30.71 -46.21 -5.69
C LEU A 170 31.55 -46.53 -4.44
N LYS A 171 31.31 -47.67 -3.77
CA LYS A 171 32.15 -48.16 -2.66
C LYS A 171 33.33 -49.00 -3.13
N GLN A 172 33.69 -48.95 -4.41
CA GLN A 172 35.02 -49.39 -4.81
C GLN A 172 35.97 -48.20 -4.67
N SER A 173 36.63 -48.11 -3.51
CA SER A 173 37.69 -47.13 -3.32
C SER A 173 38.73 -47.32 -4.44
N ARG A 174 39.07 -46.25 -5.16
CA ARG A 174 40.13 -46.28 -6.19
C ARG A 174 41.45 -46.85 -5.65
N PHE A 175 41.61 -46.79 -4.33
CA PHE A 175 42.68 -47.44 -3.57
C PHE A 175 42.73 -48.96 -3.77
N LYS A 176 41.58 -49.66 -3.70
CA LYS A 176 41.52 -51.13 -3.89
C LYS A 176 41.87 -51.53 -5.33
N GLN A 177 41.44 -50.75 -6.32
CA GLN A 177 41.82 -50.96 -7.73
C GLN A 177 43.33 -50.73 -7.95
N ARG A 178 43.95 -49.78 -7.25
CA ARG A 178 45.39 -49.50 -7.35
C ARG A 178 46.24 -50.60 -6.72
N ILE A 179 45.82 -51.16 -5.59
CA ILE A 179 46.51 -52.29 -4.95
C ILE A 179 46.46 -53.54 -5.83
N LEU A 180 45.30 -53.89 -6.39
CA LEU A 180 45.17 -55.07 -7.25
C LEU A 180 46.03 -55.01 -8.51
N ARG A 181 46.16 -53.82 -9.14
CA ARG A 181 47.09 -53.65 -10.27
C ARG A 181 48.55 -53.79 -9.87
N THR A 182 48.91 -53.34 -8.66
CA THR A 182 50.29 -53.43 -8.17
C THR A 182 50.66 -54.88 -7.89
N VAL A 183 49.75 -55.66 -7.29
CA VAL A 183 49.98 -57.09 -7.00
C VAL A 183 50.06 -57.95 -8.28
N ASN A 184 49.21 -57.69 -9.27
CA ASN A 184 49.23 -58.44 -10.53
C ASN A 184 50.40 -58.08 -11.47
N GLY A 185 51.11 -56.98 -11.22
CA GLY A 185 52.30 -56.60 -11.99
C GLY A 185 53.63 -57.08 -11.40
N ILE A 186 53.59 -57.86 -10.31
CA ILE A 186 54.77 -58.37 -9.59
C ILE A 186 54.98 -59.90 -9.82
N ASN A 187 54.10 -60.56 -10.59
CA ASN A 187 54.30 -61.94 -11.06
C ASN A 187 54.74 -61.97 -12.52
#